data_AF-A0A955ET72-F1
#
_entry.id   AF-A0A955ET72-F1
#
_cell.length_a   1.000
_cell.length_b   1.000
_cell.length_c   1.000
_cell.angle_alpha   90.00
_cell.angle_beta   90.00
_cell.angle_gamma   90.00
#
_symmetry.space_group_name_H-M   'P 1'
#
loop_
_entity.id
_entity.type
_entity.pdbx_description
1 polymer ?
#
loop_
_entity_poly.entity_id
_entity_poly.type
_entity_poly.pdbx_seq_one_letter_code
_entity_poly.pdbx_strand_id
1 'polypeptide(L)'
;MRATIVGGIDHLASIPTRRSMLPRLADREGPDWETSWTYLFTLYAPAMERYAERVLRRSGGQRARAEAADLVQAWFHQALDKGWLEREMADVRCFRAWLQVQLKRLVWRHLEHETAQKRDPGAWAPEEALEGVAGREAAESLDADLVEMVVQQALGAMRATNSDYAEVVADLLRTDGEGSADLGERLGKSPEQLVHLRHRARKRFATLFHERLRETVRDDGDYAALLEDLGPYLP
;
A
#
# COMPACT_ATOMS: atom_id res chain seq x y z
N MET A 1 -38.69 13.18 8.62
CA MET A 1 -38.08 12.51 7.45
C MET A 1 -36.73 11.94 7.88
N ARG A 2 -36.67 10.64 8.18
CA ARG A 2 -35.42 9.94 8.52
C ARG A 2 -34.87 9.37 7.22
N ALA A 3 -33.69 9.83 6.79
CA ALA A 3 -32.98 9.24 5.67
C ALA A 3 -32.26 7.98 6.17
N THR A 4 -32.75 6.85 5.72
CA THR A 4 -32.18 5.52 5.91
C THR A 4 -30.89 5.42 5.08
N ILE A 5 -29.73 5.52 5.74
CA ILE A 5 -28.44 5.11 5.16
C ILE A 5 -28.33 3.61 5.43
N VAL A 6 -28.93 2.81 4.57
CA VAL A 6 -28.75 1.35 4.53
C VAL A 6 -28.30 1.04 3.11
N GLY A 7 -27.03 0.64 2.94
CA GLY A 7 -26.49 0.24 1.63
C GLY A 7 -25.01 0.56 1.38
N GLY A 8 -24.17 0.77 2.40
CA GLY A 8 -22.78 1.23 2.20
C GLY A 8 -21.66 0.24 2.50
N ILE A 9 -21.93 -0.94 3.08
CA ILE A 9 -20.87 -1.82 3.61
C ILE A 9 -20.84 -3.21 2.94
N ASP A 10 -21.91 -3.65 2.28
CA ASP A 10 -21.98 -4.98 1.66
C ASP A 10 -21.15 -5.13 0.37
N HIS A 11 -20.76 -4.03 -0.30
CA HIS A 11 -19.93 -4.11 -1.51
C HIS A 11 -18.46 -4.42 -1.20
N LEU A 12 -17.99 -4.20 0.03
CA LEU A 12 -16.62 -4.50 0.44
C LEU A 12 -16.37 -6.00 0.70
N ALA A 13 -17.43 -6.82 0.81
CA ALA A 13 -17.31 -8.27 0.95
C ALA A 13 -17.08 -8.99 -0.39
N SER A 14 -17.27 -8.29 -1.52
CA SER A 14 -17.06 -8.80 -2.88
C SER A 14 -15.82 -8.22 -3.56
N ILE A 15 -14.94 -7.54 -2.81
CA ILE A 15 -13.75 -6.91 -3.38
C ILE A 15 -12.94 -7.98 -4.10
N PRO A 16 -12.82 -7.91 -5.45
CA PRO A 16 -12.02 -8.85 -6.19
C PRO A 16 -10.59 -8.82 -5.69
N THR A 17 -10.01 -9.99 -5.44
CA THR A 17 -8.57 -10.13 -5.16
C THR A 17 -7.78 -9.52 -6.32
N ARG A 18 -6.59 -8.91 -6.13
CA ARG A 18 -5.89 -8.25 -7.27
C ARG A 18 -5.60 -9.24 -8.42
N ARG A 19 -5.40 -10.53 -8.12
CA ARG A 19 -5.32 -11.63 -9.10
C ARG A 19 -6.55 -11.74 -10.01
N SER A 20 -7.74 -11.45 -9.47
CA SER A 20 -9.00 -11.38 -10.22
C SER A 20 -9.33 -9.98 -10.75
N MET A 21 -8.63 -8.93 -10.28
CA MET A 21 -8.79 -7.55 -10.77
C MET A 21 -8.00 -7.25 -12.03
N LEU A 22 -6.81 -7.83 -12.24
CA LEU A 22 -6.00 -7.51 -13.42
C LEU A 22 -6.75 -7.72 -14.75
N PRO A 23 -7.52 -8.82 -14.93
CA PRO A 23 -8.39 -8.95 -16.10
C PRO A 23 -9.55 -7.95 -16.14
N ARG A 24 -10.08 -7.53 -14.97
CA ARG A 24 -11.19 -6.55 -14.87
C ARG A 24 -10.75 -5.11 -15.13
N LEU A 25 -9.51 -4.77 -14.78
CA LEU A 25 -8.87 -3.50 -15.11
C LEU A 25 -8.64 -3.37 -16.62
N ALA A 26 -8.48 -4.50 -17.31
CA ALA A 26 -8.30 -4.58 -18.75
C ALA A 26 -9.64 -4.54 -19.54
N ASP A 27 -10.77 -4.73 -18.87
CA ASP A 27 -12.11 -4.76 -19.47
C ASP A 27 -12.88 -3.49 -19.14
N ARG A 28 -12.66 -2.43 -19.93
CA ARG A 28 -13.26 -1.10 -19.71
C ARG A 28 -14.78 -1.09 -19.76
N GLU A 29 -15.38 -2.03 -20.47
CA GLU A 29 -16.85 -2.16 -20.58
C GLU A 29 -17.43 -3.07 -19.50
N GLY A 30 -16.57 -3.72 -18.71
CA GLY A 30 -16.94 -4.60 -17.63
C GLY A 30 -17.60 -3.86 -16.45
N PRO A 31 -18.61 -4.45 -15.79
CA PRO A 31 -19.34 -3.82 -14.69
C PRO A 31 -18.47 -3.50 -13.46
N ASP A 32 -17.28 -4.11 -13.37
CA ASP A 32 -16.36 -3.98 -12.25
C ASP A 32 -15.16 -3.08 -12.53
N TRP A 33 -15.07 -2.47 -13.72
CA TRP A 33 -13.89 -1.69 -14.14
C TRP A 33 -13.63 -0.49 -13.22
N GLU A 34 -14.65 0.32 -12.97
CA GLU A 34 -14.54 1.51 -12.13
C GLU A 34 -14.23 1.16 -10.67
N THR A 35 -14.85 0.09 -10.15
CA THR A 35 -14.57 -0.44 -8.81
C THR A 35 -13.13 -0.93 -8.69
N SER A 36 -12.62 -1.58 -9.74
CA SER A 36 -11.25 -2.09 -9.79
C SER A 36 -10.24 -0.94 -9.80
N TRP A 37 -10.47 0.10 -10.60
CA TRP A 37 -9.61 1.28 -10.62
C TRP A 37 -9.67 2.08 -9.31
N THR A 38 -10.86 2.23 -8.74
CA THR A 38 -11.03 2.87 -7.43
C THR A 38 -10.25 2.13 -6.36
N TYR A 39 -10.36 0.80 -6.31
CA TYR A 39 -9.59 -0.01 -5.38
C TYR A 39 -8.08 0.17 -5.59
N LEU A 40 -7.59 0.13 -6.84
CA LEU A 40 -6.17 0.30 -7.13
C LEU A 40 -5.67 1.68 -6.69
N PHE A 41 -6.44 2.73 -6.96
CA PHE A 41 -6.13 4.09 -6.53
C PHE A 41 -6.11 4.23 -5.01
N THR A 42 -7.20 3.87 -4.34
CA THR A 42 -7.32 3.95 -2.87
C THR A 42 -6.20 3.18 -2.18
N LEU A 43 -5.79 2.07 -2.79
CA LEU A 43 -4.77 1.21 -2.22
C LEU A 43 -3.37 1.73 -2.47
N TYR A 44 -2.99 2.02 -3.72
CA TYR A 44 -1.59 2.33 -4.03
C TYR A 44 -1.24 3.81 -3.97
N ALA A 45 -2.18 4.72 -4.22
CA ALA A 45 -1.88 6.15 -4.28
C ALA A 45 -1.21 6.68 -2.99
N PRO A 46 -1.67 6.34 -1.77
CA PRO A 46 -1.02 6.85 -0.55
C PRO A 46 0.44 6.42 -0.41
N ALA A 47 0.78 5.19 -0.81
CA ALA A 47 2.16 4.69 -0.75
C ALA A 47 3.02 5.32 -1.85
N MET A 48 2.46 5.51 -3.05
CA MET A 48 3.13 6.21 -4.15
C MET A 48 3.43 7.68 -3.80
N GLU A 49 2.48 8.36 -3.16
CA GLU A 49 2.62 9.76 -2.74
C GLU A 49 3.74 9.91 -1.69
N ARG A 50 3.79 9.03 -0.69
CA ARG A 50 4.84 9.07 0.34
C ARG A 50 6.23 8.83 -0.23
N TYR A 51 6.36 7.88 -1.16
CA TYR A 51 7.60 7.66 -1.90
C TYR A 51 8.00 8.91 -2.69
N ALA A 52 7.10 9.46 -3.51
CA ALA A 52 7.38 10.63 -4.34
C ALA A 52 7.73 11.84 -3.47
N GLU A 53 6.98 12.10 -2.40
CA GLU A 53 7.25 13.18 -1.44
C GLU A 53 8.65 13.04 -0.84
N ARG A 54 9.05 11.84 -0.43
CA ARG A 54 10.37 11.61 0.17
C ARG A 54 11.50 11.93 -0.81
N VAL A 55 11.35 11.51 -2.06
CA VAL A 55 12.34 11.78 -3.11
C VAL A 55 12.40 13.29 -3.40
N LEU A 56 11.25 13.93 -3.60
CA LEU A 56 11.15 15.36 -3.90
C LEU A 56 11.64 16.25 -2.74
N ARG A 57 11.44 15.86 -1.48
CA ARG A 57 11.98 16.58 -0.32
C ARG A 57 13.50 16.55 -0.29
N ARG A 58 14.09 15.36 -0.53
CA ARG A 58 15.55 15.22 -0.59
C ARG A 58 16.15 16.01 -1.75
N SER A 59 15.37 16.26 -2.80
CA SER A 59 15.77 17.13 -3.91
C SER A 59 15.53 18.63 -3.69
N GLY A 60 15.25 19.05 -2.45
CA GLY A 60 15.05 20.46 -2.10
C GLY A 60 13.65 21.00 -2.39
N GLY A 61 12.67 20.14 -2.71
CA GLY A 61 11.29 20.54 -3.00
C GLY A 61 10.56 21.03 -1.76
N GLN A 62 10.37 22.35 -1.64
CA GLN A 62 9.58 22.97 -0.56
C GLN A 62 8.08 22.61 -0.64
N ARG A 63 7.60 22.26 -1.84
CA ARG A 63 6.20 21.84 -2.12
C ARG A 63 6.06 20.35 -2.39
N ALA A 64 7.06 19.55 -2.01
CA ALA A 64 7.15 18.12 -2.31
C ALA A 64 5.88 17.31 -2.03
N ARG A 65 5.11 17.64 -0.98
CA ARG A 65 3.85 16.95 -0.68
C ARG A 65 2.75 17.20 -1.71
N ALA A 66 2.56 18.47 -2.09
CA ALA A 66 1.55 18.84 -3.08
C ALA A 66 1.97 18.32 -4.47
N GLU A 67 3.25 18.49 -4.81
CA GLU A 67 3.81 17.95 -6.05
C GLU A 67 3.69 16.43 -6.14
N ALA A 68 3.92 15.69 -5.05
CA ALA A 68 3.76 14.24 -5.02
C ALA A 68 2.33 13.80 -5.31
N ALA A 69 1.33 14.47 -4.70
CA ALA A 69 -0.08 14.19 -4.96
C ALA A 69 -0.44 14.45 -6.43
N ASP A 70 -0.02 15.59 -6.98
CA ASP A 70 -0.23 15.93 -8.39
C ASP A 70 0.45 14.90 -9.32
N LEU A 71 1.67 14.47 -8.99
CA LEU A 71 2.42 13.48 -9.76
C LEU A 71 1.69 12.14 -9.83
N VAL A 72 1.24 11.66 -8.68
CA VAL A 72 0.55 10.37 -8.56
C VAL A 72 -0.80 10.44 -9.26
N GLN A 73 -1.58 11.50 -9.04
CA GLN A 73 -2.84 11.72 -9.75
C GLN A 73 -2.64 11.75 -11.28
N ALA A 74 -1.62 12.48 -11.76
CA ALA A 74 -1.29 12.54 -13.18
C ALA A 74 -0.89 11.17 -13.74
N TRP A 75 -0.16 10.36 -12.97
CA TRP A 75 0.18 8.99 -13.37
C TRP A 75 -1.05 8.12 -13.52
N PHE A 76 -1.98 8.15 -12.56
CA PHE A 76 -3.23 7.39 -12.65
C PHE A 76 -4.08 7.82 -13.84
N HIS A 77 -4.20 9.12 -14.08
CA HIS A 77 -4.90 9.66 -15.25
C HIS A 77 -4.27 9.18 -16.55
N GLN A 78 -2.93 9.21 -16.65
CA GLN A 78 -2.23 8.70 -17.84
C GLN A 78 -2.37 7.18 -18.00
N ALA A 79 -2.33 6.43 -16.90
CA ALA A 79 -2.48 4.98 -16.93
C ALA A 79 -3.87 4.57 -17.43
N LEU A 80 -4.90 5.33 -17.04
CA LEU A 80 -6.27 5.22 -17.53
C LEU A 80 -6.39 5.61 -19.01
N ASP A 81 -5.97 6.83 -19.37
CA ASP A 81 -6.13 7.36 -20.73
C ASP A 81 -5.39 6.55 -21.78
N LYS A 82 -4.17 6.12 -21.43
CA LYS A 82 -3.28 5.39 -22.35
C LYS A 82 -3.48 3.89 -22.28
N GLY A 83 -4.37 3.39 -21.41
CA GLY A 83 -4.58 1.96 -21.25
C GLY A 83 -3.30 1.19 -20.90
N TRP A 84 -2.45 1.76 -20.03
CA TRP A 84 -1.18 1.12 -19.67
C TRP A 84 -1.40 -0.22 -18.96
N LEU A 85 -2.38 -0.26 -18.05
CA LEU A 85 -2.73 -1.49 -17.37
C LEU A 85 -3.30 -2.52 -18.36
N GLU A 86 -4.17 -2.12 -19.28
CA GLU A 86 -4.72 -3.02 -20.29
C GLU A 86 -3.63 -3.67 -21.16
N ARG A 87 -2.60 -2.90 -21.52
CA ARG A 87 -1.52 -3.35 -22.43
C ARG A 87 -0.40 -4.12 -21.75
N GLU A 88 0.03 -3.67 -20.57
CA GLU A 88 1.24 -4.21 -19.91
C GLU A 88 0.91 -5.33 -18.92
N MET A 89 -0.33 -5.43 -18.40
CA MET A 89 -0.62 -6.34 -17.29
C MET A 89 -0.56 -7.82 -17.63
N ALA A 90 -0.71 -8.21 -18.90
CA ALA A 90 -0.60 -9.61 -19.30
C ALA A 90 0.80 -10.20 -18.94
N ASP A 91 1.83 -9.36 -19.05
CA ASP A 91 3.24 -9.73 -18.86
C ASP A 91 3.76 -9.40 -17.45
N VAL A 92 2.99 -8.69 -16.63
CA VAL A 92 3.37 -8.35 -15.26
C VAL A 92 3.24 -9.58 -14.37
N ARG A 93 4.39 -10.04 -13.86
CA ARG A 93 4.47 -11.12 -12.85
C ARG A 93 4.11 -10.60 -11.46
N CYS A 94 4.70 -9.46 -11.08
CA CYS A 94 4.50 -8.83 -9.79
C CYS A 94 4.10 -7.37 -10.00
N PHE A 95 2.83 -7.05 -9.72
CA PHE A 95 2.31 -5.69 -9.87
C PHE A 95 3.05 -4.68 -8.99
N ARG A 96 3.44 -5.09 -7.77
CA ARG A 96 4.26 -4.27 -6.85
C ARG A 96 5.57 -3.85 -7.50
N ALA A 97 6.33 -4.81 -8.02
CA ALA A 97 7.62 -4.54 -8.64
C ALA A 97 7.47 -3.68 -9.91
N TRP A 98 6.43 -3.95 -10.72
CA TRP A 98 6.11 -3.11 -11.86
C TRP A 98 5.78 -1.68 -11.44
N LEU A 99 4.94 -1.50 -10.42
CA LEU A 99 4.55 -0.18 -9.91
C LEU A 99 5.76 0.58 -9.34
N GLN A 100 6.67 -0.09 -8.63
CA GLN A 100 7.94 0.50 -8.16
C GLN A 100 8.76 1.07 -9.33
N VAL A 101 8.90 0.29 -10.41
CA VAL A 101 9.62 0.75 -11.61
C VAL A 101 8.93 1.94 -12.25
N GLN A 102 7.59 1.92 -12.37
CA GLN A 102 6.83 3.02 -12.95
C GLN A 102 6.94 4.30 -12.10
N LEU A 103 6.85 4.17 -10.78
CA LEU A 103 6.94 5.29 -9.85
C LEU A 103 8.35 5.91 -9.86
N LYS A 104 9.39 5.08 -9.87
CA LYS A 104 10.77 5.55 -10.01
C LYS A 104 10.93 6.36 -11.30
N ARG A 105 10.46 5.83 -12.44
CA ARG A 105 10.51 6.52 -13.74
C ARG A 105 9.73 7.83 -13.74
N LEU A 106 8.56 7.84 -13.12
CA LEU A 106 7.70 9.03 -13.01
C LEU A 106 8.42 10.16 -12.27
N VAL A 107 8.96 9.88 -11.10
CA VAL A 107 9.69 10.87 -10.30
C VAL A 107 10.97 11.32 -11.00
N TRP A 108 11.67 10.42 -11.68
CA TRP A 108 12.88 10.75 -12.44
C TRP A 108 12.60 11.77 -13.54
N ARG A 109 11.58 11.52 -14.37
CA ARG A 109 11.20 12.42 -15.47
C ARG A 109 10.77 13.80 -14.95
N HIS A 110 10.10 13.85 -13.80
CA HIS A 110 9.72 15.11 -13.17
C HIS A 110 10.95 15.93 -12.79
N LEU A 111 11.92 15.30 -12.14
CA LEU A 111 13.16 15.96 -11.72
C LEU A 111 14.02 16.37 -12.92
N GLU A 112 14.11 15.56 -13.97
CA GLU A 112 14.74 15.93 -15.25
C GLU A 112 14.05 17.15 -15.86
N HIS A 113 12.72 17.20 -15.82
CA HIS A 113 11.98 18.34 -16.34
C HIS A 113 12.25 19.63 -15.53
N GLU A 114 12.18 19.54 -14.21
CA GLU A 114 12.45 20.66 -13.30
C GLU A 114 13.89 21.17 -13.42
N THR A 115 14.86 20.27 -13.57
CA THR A 115 16.27 20.65 -13.78
C THR A 115 16.49 21.28 -15.15
N ALA A 116 15.90 20.73 -16.22
CA ALA A 116 15.99 21.31 -17.56
C ALA A 116 15.35 22.70 -17.67
N GLN A 117 14.30 22.99 -16.88
CA GLN A 117 13.68 24.31 -16.83
C GLN A 117 14.51 25.36 -16.07
N LYS A 118 15.35 24.93 -15.12
CA LYS A 118 16.24 25.83 -14.37
C LYS A 118 17.40 26.23 -15.28
N ARG A 119 17.43 27.50 -15.71
CA ARG A 119 18.45 28.10 -16.59
C ARG A 119 19.84 28.26 -15.93
N ASP A 120 20.28 27.33 -15.10
CA ASP A 120 21.60 27.37 -14.49
C ASP A 120 22.43 26.15 -14.91
N PRO A 121 23.35 26.29 -15.87
CA PRO A 121 24.15 25.18 -16.39
C PRO A 121 25.13 24.57 -15.36
N GLY A 122 25.21 25.13 -14.14
CA GLY A 122 26.01 24.58 -13.03
C GLY A 122 25.19 23.96 -11.88
N ALA A 123 23.86 24.05 -11.91
CA ALA A 123 23.03 23.65 -10.78
C ALA A 123 22.58 22.19 -10.91
N TRP A 124 23.30 21.32 -10.20
CA TRP A 124 22.82 20.02 -9.71
C TRP A 124 22.74 18.91 -10.77
N ALA A 125 23.64 17.93 -10.71
CA ALA A 125 23.52 16.69 -11.48
C ALA A 125 22.48 15.78 -10.80
N PRO A 126 21.26 15.64 -11.34
CA PRO A 126 20.20 14.86 -10.70
C PRO A 126 20.59 13.40 -10.50
N GLU A 127 21.51 12.86 -11.31
CA GLU A 127 21.91 11.46 -11.28
C GLU A 127 22.59 11.05 -9.96
N GLU A 128 23.57 11.80 -9.45
CA GLU A 128 24.28 11.47 -8.19
C GLU A 128 23.40 11.70 -6.95
N ALA A 129 22.61 12.78 -6.94
CA ALA A 129 21.66 13.04 -5.87
C ALA A 129 20.54 11.99 -5.85
N LEU A 130 20.12 11.49 -7.02
CA LEU A 130 19.06 10.49 -7.13
C LEU A 130 19.55 9.06 -7.01
N GLU A 131 20.80 8.74 -7.30
CA GLU A 131 21.39 7.44 -6.95
C GLU A 131 21.47 7.27 -5.43
N GLY A 132 21.78 8.34 -4.69
CA GLY A 132 21.72 8.36 -3.23
C GLY A 132 20.30 8.32 -2.66
N VAL A 133 19.32 8.89 -3.37
CA VAL A 133 17.92 8.98 -2.92
C VAL A 133 17.06 7.79 -3.34
N ALA A 134 17.31 7.21 -4.52
CA ALA A 134 16.66 6.03 -5.08
C ALA A 134 17.46 4.73 -4.85
N GLY A 135 18.47 4.79 -3.98
CA GLY A 135 19.11 3.62 -3.40
C GLY A 135 18.12 2.80 -2.55
N ARG A 136 18.61 1.68 -1.99
CA ARG A 136 17.87 0.69 -1.18
C ARG A 136 16.72 1.32 -0.36
N GLU A 137 17.00 2.37 0.40
CA GLU A 137 16.06 3.13 1.24
C GLU A 137 14.69 3.51 0.61
N ALA A 138 14.63 3.84 -0.68
CA ALA A 138 13.37 4.26 -1.31
C ALA A 138 12.53 3.06 -1.78
N ALA A 139 13.17 1.96 -2.19
CA ALA A 139 12.47 0.69 -2.45
C ALA A 139 11.98 0.08 -1.12
N GLU A 140 12.84 0.12 -0.10
CA GLU A 140 12.53 -0.29 1.28
C GLU A 140 11.36 0.54 1.87
N SER A 141 11.26 1.82 1.51
CA SER A 141 10.11 2.67 1.88
C SER A 141 8.79 2.16 1.32
N LEU A 142 8.74 1.84 0.02
CA LEU A 142 7.47 1.48 -0.60
C LEU A 142 6.99 0.12 -0.07
N ASP A 143 7.92 -0.79 0.19
CA ASP A 143 7.61 -2.10 0.77
C ASP A 143 7.16 -1.98 2.22
N ALA A 144 7.81 -1.15 3.04
CA ALA A 144 7.33 -0.83 4.38
C ALA A 144 5.93 -0.18 4.36
N ASP A 145 5.70 0.78 3.46
CA ASP A 145 4.43 1.49 3.30
C ASP A 145 3.29 0.55 2.84
N LEU A 146 3.61 -0.41 1.98
CA LEU A 146 2.68 -1.45 1.54
C LEU A 146 2.38 -2.46 2.64
N VAL A 147 3.39 -2.89 3.40
CA VAL A 147 3.19 -3.77 4.55
C VAL A 147 2.33 -3.08 5.59
N GLU A 148 2.61 -1.82 5.93
CA GLU A 148 1.81 -1.03 6.87
C GLU A 148 0.34 -0.97 6.41
N MET A 149 0.10 -0.73 5.13
CA MET A 149 -1.25 -0.72 4.56
C MET A 149 -1.95 -2.08 4.68
N VAL A 150 -1.25 -3.19 4.37
CA VAL A 150 -1.77 -4.55 4.54
C VAL A 150 -2.10 -4.82 6.02
N VAL A 151 -1.25 -4.36 6.95
CA VAL A 151 -1.51 -4.41 8.40
C VAL A 151 -2.79 -3.65 8.74
N GLN A 152 -2.96 -2.41 8.24
CA GLN A 152 -4.17 -1.61 8.51
C GLN A 152 -5.44 -2.26 7.94
N GLN A 153 -5.36 -2.87 6.76
CA GLN A 153 -6.49 -3.61 6.19
C GLN A 153 -6.84 -4.85 7.00
N ALA A 154 -5.84 -5.63 7.42
CA ALA A 154 -6.04 -6.79 8.27
C ALA A 154 -6.64 -6.39 9.62
N LEU A 155 -6.17 -5.30 10.23
CA LEU A 155 -6.75 -4.71 11.44
C LEU A 155 -8.18 -4.23 11.21
N GLY A 156 -8.47 -3.58 10.09
CA GLY A 156 -9.83 -3.13 9.73
C GLY A 156 -10.82 -4.29 9.60
N ALA A 157 -10.44 -5.34 8.86
CA ALA A 157 -11.23 -6.56 8.73
C ALA A 157 -11.41 -7.28 10.08
N MET A 158 -10.37 -7.26 10.91
CA MET A 158 -10.44 -7.79 12.26
C MET A 158 -11.40 -6.98 13.14
N ARG A 159 -11.36 -5.63 13.11
CA ARG A 159 -12.28 -4.77 13.88
C ARG A 159 -13.74 -5.03 13.49
N ALA A 160 -14.01 -5.28 12.21
CA ALA A 160 -15.35 -5.58 11.73
C ALA A 160 -15.90 -6.91 12.25
N THR A 161 -15.03 -7.87 12.60
CA THR A 161 -15.42 -9.21 13.04
C THR A 161 -15.27 -9.43 14.55
N ASN A 162 -14.25 -8.84 15.16
CA ASN A 162 -13.93 -8.94 16.58
C ASN A 162 -13.06 -7.76 17.03
N SER A 163 -13.67 -6.77 17.67
CA SER A 163 -12.98 -5.56 18.17
C SER A 163 -11.90 -5.87 19.21
N ASP A 164 -12.14 -6.83 20.11
CA ASP A 164 -11.17 -7.24 21.14
C ASP A 164 -9.90 -7.79 20.50
N TYR A 165 -10.02 -8.59 19.43
CA TYR A 165 -8.86 -9.14 18.72
C TYR A 165 -8.05 -8.04 18.05
N ALA A 166 -8.73 -7.09 17.40
CA ALA A 166 -8.07 -5.98 16.75
C ALA A 166 -7.34 -5.08 17.74
N GLU A 167 -7.93 -4.82 18.91
CA GLU A 167 -7.29 -4.04 19.95
C GLU A 167 -6.05 -4.73 20.50
N VAL A 168 -6.12 -6.04 20.74
CA VAL A 168 -4.96 -6.83 21.17
C VAL A 168 -3.82 -6.78 20.15
N VAL A 169 -4.12 -6.90 18.86
CA VAL A 169 -3.07 -6.86 17.82
C VAL A 169 -2.52 -5.44 17.66
N ALA A 170 -3.37 -4.42 17.64
CA ALA A 170 -2.93 -3.03 17.57
C ALA A 170 -2.05 -2.65 18.77
N ASP A 171 -2.36 -3.18 19.95
CA ASP A 171 -1.54 -3.02 21.14
C ASP A 171 -0.17 -3.69 20.98
N LEU A 172 -0.15 -4.97 20.60
CA LEU A 172 1.09 -5.70 20.34
C LEU A 172 1.99 -5.00 19.32
N LEU A 173 1.43 -4.48 18.23
CA LEU A 173 2.18 -3.76 17.20
C LEU A 173 2.77 -2.43 17.71
N ARG A 174 2.12 -1.78 18.68
CA ARG A 174 2.59 -0.51 19.26
C ARG A 174 3.69 -0.70 20.31
N THR A 175 3.79 -1.90 20.86
CA THR A 175 4.69 -2.27 21.95
C THR A 175 5.73 -3.30 21.53
N ASP A 176 6.03 -3.39 20.23
CA ASP A 176 7.00 -4.34 19.68
C ASP A 176 6.81 -5.80 20.17
N GLY A 177 5.55 -6.22 20.33
CA GLY A 177 5.16 -7.56 20.71
C GLY A 177 5.04 -7.84 22.22
N GLU A 178 5.44 -6.92 23.10
CA GLU A 178 5.38 -7.10 24.56
C GLU A 178 3.93 -7.06 25.10
N GLY A 179 3.13 -6.15 24.55
CA GLY A 179 1.77 -5.83 24.97
C GLY A 179 1.76 -4.94 26.22
N SER A 180 0.84 -3.98 26.25
CA SER A 180 0.70 -3.04 27.36
C SER A 180 0.19 -3.73 28.63
N ALA A 181 0.67 -3.28 29.80
CA ALA A 181 0.31 -3.85 31.09
C ALA A 181 -1.19 -3.64 31.45
N ASP A 182 -1.79 -2.56 30.94
CA ASP A 182 -3.17 -2.14 31.19
C ASP A 182 -4.19 -2.77 30.21
N LEU A 183 -3.73 -3.55 29.23
CA LEU A 183 -4.60 -4.12 28.18
C LEU A 183 -5.75 -4.96 28.76
N GLY A 184 -5.49 -5.66 29.86
CA GLY A 184 -6.51 -6.50 30.54
C GLY A 184 -7.61 -5.66 31.16
N GLU A 185 -7.25 -4.56 31.81
CA GLU A 185 -8.21 -3.63 32.40
C GLU A 185 -9.05 -2.94 31.32
N ARG A 186 -8.39 -2.48 30.24
CA ARG A 186 -9.07 -1.84 29.10
C ARG A 186 -10.09 -2.74 28.41
N LEU A 187 -9.82 -4.04 28.34
CA LEU A 187 -10.70 -5.03 27.70
C LEU A 187 -11.62 -5.76 28.69
N GLY A 188 -11.53 -5.46 29.99
CA GLY A 188 -12.25 -6.16 31.05
C GLY A 188 -11.96 -7.67 31.08
N LYS A 189 -10.71 -8.08 30.84
CA LYS A 189 -10.28 -9.49 30.81
C LYS A 189 -9.30 -9.80 31.94
N SER A 190 -9.42 -11.01 32.48
CA SER A 190 -8.41 -11.53 33.42
C SER A 190 -7.07 -11.83 32.69
N PRO A 191 -5.95 -11.91 33.43
CA PRO A 191 -4.66 -12.29 32.84
C PRO A 191 -4.71 -13.63 32.07
N GLU A 192 -5.41 -14.62 32.61
CA GLU A 192 -5.57 -15.93 31.96
C GLU A 192 -6.35 -15.84 30.64
N GLN A 193 -7.43 -15.04 30.62
CA GLN A 193 -8.21 -14.78 29.41
C GLN A 193 -7.38 -14.04 28.36
N LEU A 194 -6.55 -13.08 28.77
CA LEU A 194 -5.66 -12.35 27.87
C LEU A 194 -4.66 -13.25 27.16
N VAL A 195 -4.09 -14.26 27.83
CA VAL A 195 -3.15 -15.19 27.20
C VAL A 195 -3.81 -15.92 26.03
N HIS A 196 -5.00 -16.48 26.26
CA HIS A 196 -5.76 -17.15 25.20
C HIS A 196 -6.21 -16.18 24.10
N LEU A 197 -6.60 -14.96 24.48
CA LEU A 197 -7.03 -13.91 23.56
C LEU A 197 -5.89 -13.48 22.63
N ARG A 198 -4.69 -13.20 23.19
CA ARG A 198 -3.47 -12.87 22.44
C ARG A 198 -3.12 -13.96 21.42
N HIS A 199 -3.15 -15.22 21.83
CA HIS A 199 -2.86 -16.33 20.92
C HIS A 199 -3.84 -16.39 19.74
N ARG A 200 -5.14 -16.31 20.01
CA ARG A 200 -6.18 -16.36 18.96
C ARG A 200 -6.15 -15.13 18.05
N ALA A 201 -5.94 -13.95 18.63
CA ALA A 201 -5.84 -12.69 17.90
C ALA A 201 -4.63 -12.71 16.94
N ARG A 202 -3.45 -13.14 17.40
CA ARG A 202 -2.26 -13.34 16.55
C ARG A 202 -2.52 -14.31 15.40
N LYS A 203 -3.09 -15.48 15.69
CA LYS A 203 -3.40 -16.48 14.65
C LYS A 203 -4.37 -15.93 13.60
N ARG A 204 -5.42 -15.23 14.06
CA ARG A 204 -6.40 -14.62 13.15
C ARG A 204 -5.78 -13.49 12.33
N PHE A 205 -4.91 -12.69 12.93
CA PHE A 205 -4.21 -11.61 12.26
C PHE A 205 -3.28 -12.15 11.19
N ALA A 206 -2.44 -13.14 11.52
CA ALA A 206 -1.56 -13.79 10.55
C ALA A 206 -2.37 -14.32 9.36
N THR A 207 -3.51 -14.96 9.61
CA THR A 207 -4.40 -15.43 8.53
C THR A 207 -4.85 -14.29 7.62
N LEU A 208 -5.42 -13.22 8.19
CA LEU A 208 -5.90 -12.07 7.42
C LEU A 208 -4.75 -11.34 6.70
N PHE A 209 -3.61 -11.17 7.38
CA PHE A 209 -2.43 -10.54 6.81
C PHE A 209 -1.90 -11.34 5.61
N HIS A 210 -1.75 -12.66 5.75
CA HIS A 210 -1.31 -13.53 4.66
C HIS A 210 -2.33 -13.57 3.52
N GLU A 211 -3.63 -13.58 3.80
CA GLU A 211 -4.69 -13.45 2.79
C GLU A 211 -4.52 -12.17 1.98
N ARG A 212 -4.40 -11.01 2.66
CA ARG A 212 -4.21 -9.70 2.03
C ARG A 212 -2.90 -9.59 1.26
N LEU A 213 -1.82 -10.18 1.78
CA LEU A 213 -0.53 -10.16 1.10
C LEU A 213 -0.53 -11.06 -0.14
N ARG A 214 -1.19 -12.22 -0.06
CA ARG A 214 -1.35 -13.13 -1.20
C ARG A 214 -2.21 -12.55 -2.30
N GLU A 215 -3.16 -11.68 -1.95
CA GLU A 215 -3.92 -10.89 -2.92
C GLU A 215 -3.03 -9.97 -3.77
N THR A 216 -1.74 -9.77 -3.43
CA THR A 216 -0.83 -8.86 -4.13
C THR A 216 0.04 -9.50 -5.22
N VAL A 217 0.03 -10.84 -5.33
CA VAL A 217 0.87 -11.62 -6.25
C VAL A 217 0.05 -12.49 -7.19
N ARG A 218 0.63 -12.86 -8.34
CA ARG A 218 -0.06 -13.60 -9.41
C ARG A 218 -0.23 -15.07 -9.07
N ASP A 219 0.78 -15.71 -8.49
CA ASP A 219 0.74 -17.12 -8.11
C ASP A 219 1.49 -17.42 -6.80
N ASP A 220 1.48 -18.70 -6.42
CA ASP A 220 2.01 -19.17 -5.15
C ASP A 220 3.55 -19.19 -5.12
N GLY A 221 4.21 -19.28 -6.28
CA GLY A 221 5.65 -19.16 -6.39
C GLY A 221 6.11 -17.72 -6.16
N ASP A 222 5.40 -16.76 -6.76
CA ASP A 222 5.62 -15.33 -6.53
C ASP A 222 5.34 -14.94 -5.06
N TYR A 223 4.42 -15.64 -4.40
CA TYR A 223 4.14 -15.41 -2.97
C TYR A 223 5.31 -15.79 -2.05
N ALA A 224 5.96 -16.92 -2.32
CA ALA A 224 7.12 -17.35 -1.54
C ALA A 224 8.27 -16.35 -1.69
N ALA A 225 8.54 -15.91 -2.91
CA ALA A 225 9.53 -14.86 -3.18
C ALA A 225 9.18 -13.53 -2.50
N LEU A 226 7.90 -13.15 -2.49
CA LEU A 226 7.45 -11.95 -1.78
C LEU A 226 7.66 -12.03 -0.27
N LEU A 227 7.43 -13.18 0.35
CA LEU A 227 7.67 -13.37 1.78
C LEU A 227 9.16 -13.29 2.12
N GLU A 228 10.04 -13.80 1.25
CA GLU A 228 11.49 -13.67 1.39
C GLU A 228 11.92 -12.20 1.29
N ASP A 229 11.43 -11.48 0.27
CA ASP A 229 11.70 -10.06 0.06
C ASP A 229 11.22 -9.18 1.22
N LEU A 230 10.03 -9.48 1.77
CA LEU A 230 9.42 -8.68 2.84
C LEU A 230 9.87 -9.08 4.24
N GLY A 231 10.64 -10.17 4.40
CA GLY A 231 11.09 -10.66 5.70
C GLY A 231 11.59 -9.59 6.69
N PRO A 232 12.36 -8.57 6.25
CA PRO A 232 12.79 -7.47 7.12
C PRO A 232 11.68 -6.56 7.68
N TYR A 233 10.49 -6.57 7.07
CA TYR A 233 9.35 -5.69 7.37
C TYR A 233 8.17 -6.41 7.98
N LEU A 234 8.21 -7.74 8.06
CA LEU A 234 7.12 -8.53 8.63
C LEU A 234 7.17 -8.44 10.17
N PRO A 235 6.02 -8.20 10.83
CA PRO A 235 5.91 -8.15 12.29
C PRO A 235 5.97 -9.53 12.96
#